data_AF-A0A191ZWG4-F1
#
_entry.id   AF-A0A191ZWG4-F1
#
_cell.length_a   1.000
_cell.length_b   1.000
_cell.length_c   1.000
_cell.angle_alpha   90.00
_cell.angle_beta   90.00
_cell.angle_gamma   90.00
#
_symmetry.space_group_name_H-M   'P 1'
#
loop_
_entity.id
_entity.type
_entity.pdbx_description
1 polymer ?
#
loop_
_entity_poly.entity_id
_entity_poly.type
_entity_poly.pdbx_seq_one_letter_code
_entity_poly.pdbx_strand_id
1 'polypeptide(L)'
;MLVILAELIDAMLAQARQDHPLETCGVIAGPVGSNRPMRLISMRNAAQSSEAFRFDSLEQLRLWKEMEERGEEPLVLYHSHTSSDAYPSRDDIACAAEPHAHYVIVSTDAACEQAVRSFRIFEGCVVEESIRTVDHYVPPHSIASPTPTPEKEMS
;
A
#
# COMPACT_ATOMS: atom_id res chain seq x y z
N MET A 1 3.66 -10.30 -3.98
CA MET A 1 4.73 -9.37 -3.56
C MET A 1 4.27 -7.97 -3.90
N LEU A 2 4.30 -7.06 -2.92
CA LEU A 2 4.03 -5.64 -3.12
C LEU A 2 5.31 -4.92 -3.56
N VAL A 3 5.27 -4.22 -4.68
CA VAL A 3 6.34 -3.28 -5.10
C VAL A 3 5.81 -1.87 -4.94
N ILE A 4 6.46 -1.05 -4.13
CA ILE A 4 5.94 0.26 -3.73
C ILE A 4 7.05 1.30 -3.65
N LEU A 5 6.74 2.56 -3.93
CA LEU A 5 7.70 3.66 -3.80
C LEU A 5 8.13 3.83 -2.34
N ALA A 6 9.44 4.02 -2.11
CA ALA A 6 10.00 4.23 -0.78
C ALA A 6 9.34 5.42 -0.07
N GLU A 7 9.07 6.51 -0.79
CA GLU A 7 8.39 7.70 -0.24
C GLU A 7 6.99 7.41 0.30
N LEU A 8 6.28 6.42 -0.26
CA LEU A 8 4.95 6.04 0.18
C LEU A 8 4.99 5.20 1.47
N ILE A 9 6.03 4.37 1.64
CA ILE A 9 6.29 3.70 2.93
C ILE A 9 6.57 4.75 4.02
N ASP A 10 7.45 5.71 3.72
CA ASP A 10 7.81 6.77 4.67
C ASP A 10 6.60 7.63 5.05
N ALA A 11 5.75 7.96 4.08
CA ALA A 11 4.52 8.71 4.30
C ALA A 11 3.51 7.93 5.16
N MET A 12 3.29 6.63 4.90
CA MET A 12 2.43 5.78 5.76
C MET A 12 2.96 5.73 7.19
N LEU A 13 4.26 5.51 7.36
CA LEU A 13 4.91 5.46 8.67
C LEU A 13 4.83 6.81 9.40
N ALA A 14 4.99 7.92 8.68
CA ALA A 14 4.87 9.26 9.25
C ALA A 14 3.44 9.53 9.74
N GLN A 15 2.43 9.17 8.95
CA GLN A 15 1.03 9.31 9.35
C GLN A 15 0.70 8.44 10.56
N ALA A 16 1.10 7.16 10.54
CA ALA A 16 0.90 6.23 11.67
C ALA A 16 1.45 6.79 12.99
N ARG A 17 2.65 7.39 12.96
CA ARG A 17 3.24 8.04 14.14
C ARG A 17 2.50 9.31 14.58
N GLN A 18 1.91 10.06 13.64
CA GLN A 18 1.17 11.28 13.94
C GLN A 18 -0.20 11.00 14.56
N ASP A 19 -0.89 9.97 14.09
CA ASP A 19 -2.22 9.64 14.58
C ASP A 19 -2.18 8.81 15.87
N HIS A 20 -1.05 8.14 16.17
CA HIS A 20 -0.85 7.41 17.43
C HIS A 20 -1.16 8.33 18.64
N PRO A 21 -2.00 7.90 19.60
CA PRO A 21 -2.39 6.51 19.90
C PRO A 21 -3.69 6.04 19.25
N LEU A 22 -4.19 6.69 18.20
CA LEU A 22 -5.30 6.16 17.41
C LEU A 22 -4.76 5.37 16.21
N GLU A 23 -5.55 4.41 15.71
CA GLU A 23 -5.21 3.77 14.45
C GLU A 23 -5.35 4.76 13.29
N THR A 24 -4.30 4.88 12.50
CA THR A 24 -4.31 5.48 11.15
C THR A 24 -5.02 4.56 10.18
N CYS A 25 -5.62 5.14 9.14
CA CYS A 25 -6.04 4.39 7.96
C CYS A 25 -5.89 5.21 6.68
N GLY A 26 -5.79 4.54 5.54
CA GLY A 26 -5.75 5.21 4.24
C GLY A 26 -5.69 4.27 3.05
N VAL A 27 -5.60 4.88 1.88
CA VAL A 27 -5.55 4.19 0.59
C VAL A 27 -4.32 4.65 -0.17
N ILE A 28 -3.65 3.76 -0.89
CA ILE A 28 -2.70 4.14 -1.94
C ILE A 28 -3.27 3.69 -3.27
N ALA A 29 -3.64 4.68 -4.08
CA ALA A 29 -4.17 4.49 -5.42
C ALA A 29 -3.05 4.36 -6.45
N GLY A 30 -3.35 3.73 -7.57
CA GLY A 30 -2.51 3.73 -8.75
C GLY A 30 -3.30 3.48 -10.02
N PRO A 31 -2.69 3.63 -11.21
CA PRO A 31 -3.39 3.45 -12.47
C PRO A 31 -3.98 2.03 -12.58
N VAL A 32 -5.23 1.94 -13.05
CA VAL A 32 -5.95 0.67 -13.22
C VAL A 32 -5.09 -0.34 -14.01
N GLY A 33 -4.96 -1.54 -13.48
CA GLY A 33 -4.24 -2.66 -14.10
C GLY A 33 -2.71 -2.54 -14.08
N SER A 34 -2.15 -1.51 -13.43
CA SER A 34 -0.69 -1.31 -13.41
C SER A 34 0.02 -1.97 -12.24
N ASN A 35 -0.70 -2.28 -11.14
CA ASN A 35 -0.13 -2.73 -9.87
C ASN A 35 1.02 -1.83 -9.36
N ARG A 36 0.93 -0.53 -9.63
CA ARG A 36 1.90 0.50 -9.18
C ARG A 36 1.23 1.49 -8.25
N PRO A 37 1.37 1.33 -6.92
CA PRO A 37 0.90 2.33 -5.96
C PRO A 37 1.63 3.66 -6.17
N MET A 38 0.90 4.75 -6.40
CA MET A 38 1.48 6.05 -6.81
C MET A 38 0.97 7.25 -6.00
N ARG A 39 -0.23 7.17 -5.42
CA ARG A 39 -0.87 8.30 -4.73
C ARG A 39 -1.39 7.87 -3.37
N LEU A 40 -0.80 8.35 -2.30
CA LEU A 40 -1.31 8.15 -0.94
C LEU A 40 -2.46 9.12 -0.67
N ILE A 41 -3.57 8.58 -0.16
CA ILE A 41 -4.72 9.31 0.33
C ILE A 41 -4.91 8.93 1.80
N SER A 42 -4.56 9.85 2.69
CA SER A 42 -4.82 9.72 4.13
C SER A 42 -6.33 9.78 4.37
N MET A 43 -6.88 8.79 5.08
CA MET A 43 -8.29 8.77 5.46
C MET A 43 -8.41 8.99 6.96
N ARG A 44 -9.50 9.64 7.39
CA ARG A 44 -9.75 9.76 8.83
C ARG A 44 -10.30 8.43 9.36
N ASN A 45 -9.74 7.95 10.47
CA ASN A 45 -10.36 6.86 11.22
C ASN A 45 -11.66 7.35 11.89
N ALA A 46 -12.81 7.06 11.30
CA ALA A 46 -14.12 7.46 11.81
C ALA A 46 -14.48 6.79 13.15
N ALA A 47 -13.86 5.66 13.49
CA ALA A 47 -14.03 5.00 14.78
C ALA A 47 -13.32 5.74 15.93
N GLN A 48 -12.31 6.57 15.62
CA GLN A 48 -11.49 7.30 16.61
C GLN A 48 -10.98 6.36 17.72
N SER A 49 -10.51 5.17 17.33
CA SER A 49 -10.11 4.09 18.23
C SER A 49 -8.63 3.73 18.05
N SER A 50 -8.02 3.21 19.11
CA SER A 50 -6.66 2.66 19.12
C SER A 50 -6.60 1.18 18.69
N GLU A 51 -7.75 0.53 18.55
CA GLU A 51 -7.85 -0.92 18.27
C GLU A 51 -8.70 -1.25 17.03
N ALA A 52 -9.25 -0.22 16.38
CA ALA A 52 -10.04 -0.40 15.19
C ALA A 52 -10.03 0.86 14.33
N PHE A 53 -10.09 0.65 13.02
CA PHE A 53 -10.34 1.71 12.07
C PHE A 53 -11.65 1.50 11.32
N ARG A 54 -12.19 2.62 10.82
CA ARG A 54 -13.30 2.60 9.87
C ARG A 54 -13.17 3.82 8.97
N PHE A 55 -13.27 3.63 7.67
CA PHE A 55 -13.46 4.76 6.76
C PHE A 55 -14.84 5.39 6.97
N ASP A 56 -14.90 6.72 6.95
CA ASP A 56 -16.18 7.39 6.81
C ASP A 56 -16.81 7.00 5.46
N SER A 57 -18.05 6.52 5.47
CA SER A 57 -18.69 5.99 4.26
C SER A 57 -18.88 7.04 3.16
N LEU A 58 -19.05 8.32 3.51
CA LEU A 58 -19.19 9.38 2.52
C LEU A 58 -17.83 9.78 1.94
N GLU A 59 -16.79 9.83 2.78
CA GLU A 59 -15.41 10.05 2.34
C GLU A 59 -14.96 8.92 1.40
N GLN A 60 -15.20 7.66 1.79
CA GLN A 60 -14.88 6.49 0.99
C GLN A 60 -15.61 6.53 -0.36
N LEU A 61 -16.92 6.80 -0.38
CA LEU A 61 -17.68 6.88 -1.62
C LEU A 61 -17.16 7.98 -2.55
N ARG A 62 -16.76 9.14 -2.01
CA ARG A 62 -16.18 10.23 -2.81
C ARG A 62 -14.83 9.84 -3.38
N LEU A 63 -13.97 9.21 -2.58
CA LEU A 63 -12.65 8.76 -3.02
C LEU A 63 -12.75 7.71 -4.14
N TRP A 64 -13.67 6.75 -4.03
CA TRP A 64 -13.86 5.73 -5.07
C TRP A 64 -14.29 6.36 -6.40
N LYS A 65 -15.20 7.34 -6.35
CA LYS A 65 -15.60 8.10 -7.56
C LYS A 65 -14.44 8.91 -8.14
N GLU A 66 -13.66 9.57 -7.30
CA GLU A 66 -12.49 10.33 -7.75
C GLU A 66 -11.46 9.40 -8.43
N MET A 67 -11.20 8.22 -7.86
CA MET A 67 -10.29 7.24 -8.46
C MET A 67 -10.82 6.76 -9.81
N GLU A 68 -12.12 6.46 -9.92
CA GLU A 68 -12.76 6.07 -11.19
C GLU A 68 -12.59 7.16 -12.26
N GLU A 69 -12.86 8.43 -11.92
CA GLU A 69 -12.68 9.58 -12.82
C GLU A 69 -11.22 9.78 -13.27
N ARG A 70 -10.25 9.36 -12.44
CA ARG A 70 -8.81 9.44 -12.73
C ARG A 70 -8.26 8.19 -13.42
N GLY A 71 -9.04 7.14 -13.60
CA GLY A 71 -8.54 5.84 -14.08
C GLY A 71 -7.58 5.18 -13.10
N GLU A 72 -7.85 5.32 -11.80
CA GLU A 72 -7.11 4.73 -10.69
C GLU A 72 -7.93 3.64 -9.98
N GLU A 73 -7.23 2.74 -9.27
CA GLU A 73 -7.81 1.72 -8.39
C GLU A 73 -7.10 1.70 -7.03
N PRO A 74 -7.78 1.25 -5.95
CA PRO A 74 -7.17 1.12 -4.62
C PRO A 74 -6.22 -0.07 -4.59
N LEU A 75 -4.93 0.17 -4.83
CA LEU A 75 -3.92 -0.89 -4.84
C LEU A 75 -3.46 -1.29 -3.44
N VAL A 76 -3.41 -0.35 -2.50
CA VAL A 76 -3.07 -0.62 -1.10
C VAL A 76 -4.15 -0.05 -0.21
N LEU A 77 -4.67 -0.87 0.69
CA LEU A 77 -5.41 -0.42 1.87
C LEU A 77 -4.48 -0.57 3.06
N TYR A 78 -4.30 0.49 3.83
CA TYR A 78 -3.43 0.42 5.01
C TYR A 78 -4.09 0.96 6.26
N HIS A 79 -3.68 0.40 7.38
CA HIS A 79 -4.01 0.90 8.71
C HIS A 79 -2.86 0.61 9.69
N SER A 80 -2.92 1.20 10.87
CA SER A 80 -1.90 0.97 11.90
C SER A 80 -2.44 0.26 13.12
N HIS A 81 -1.65 -0.61 13.72
CA HIS A 81 -1.90 -1.12 15.08
C HIS A 81 -1.03 -0.35 16.07
N THR A 82 -1.59 0.03 17.22
CA THR A 82 -0.88 0.88 18.19
C THR A 82 -0.09 0.13 19.24
N SER A 83 -0.49 -1.12 19.52
CA SER A 83 0.00 -1.90 20.66
C SER A 83 0.12 -3.40 20.33
N SER A 84 0.25 -3.74 19.05
CA SER A 84 0.38 -5.13 18.59
C SER A 84 1.23 -5.20 17.32
N ASP A 85 1.63 -6.42 16.96
CA ASP A 85 2.35 -6.68 15.72
C ASP A 85 1.55 -6.25 14.49
N ALA A 86 2.27 -5.97 13.40
CA ALA A 86 1.70 -5.68 12.10
C ALA A 86 1.12 -6.94 11.43
N TYR A 87 0.09 -7.54 12.03
CA TYR A 87 -0.58 -8.74 11.53
C TYR A 87 -2.09 -8.58 11.62
N PRO A 88 -2.88 -8.97 10.60
CA PRO A 88 -4.31 -8.69 10.57
C PRO A 88 -5.04 -9.39 11.71
N SER A 89 -5.88 -8.64 12.41
CA SER A 89 -6.83 -9.16 13.38
C SER A 89 -7.97 -9.92 12.70
N ARG A 90 -8.81 -10.59 13.49
CA ARG A 90 -10.01 -11.28 12.95
C ARG A 90 -10.99 -10.30 12.31
N ASP A 91 -11.10 -9.10 12.87
CA ASP A 91 -12.02 -8.06 12.38
C ASP A 91 -11.49 -7.45 11.08
N ASP A 92 -10.16 -7.28 10.94
CA ASP A 92 -9.53 -6.85 9.68
C ASP A 92 -9.83 -7.83 8.55
N ILE A 93 -9.69 -9.12 8.83
CA ILE A 93 -9.94 -10.19 7.85
C ILE A 93 -11.42 -10.21 7.45
N ALA A 94 -12.34 -10.00 8.41
CA ALA A 94 -13.77 -9.96 8.14
C ALA A 94 -14.19 -8.72 7.34
N CYS A 95 -13.49 -7.60 7.51
CA CYS A 95 -13.76 -6.34 6.81
C CYS A 95 -13.04 -6.21 5.46
N ALA A 96 -12.16 -7.14 5.11
CA ALA A 96 -11.41 -7.12 3.86
C ALA A 96 -12.33 -7.36 2.64
N ALA A 97 -12.70 -6.27 1.97
CA ALA A 97 -13.66 -6.28 0.86
C ALA A 97 -13.05 -6.07 -0.54
N GLU A 98 -11.75 -5.81 -0.66
CA GLU A 98 -11.05 -5.49 -1.92
C GLU A 98 -10.13 -6.66 -2.33
N PRO A 99 -10.58 -7.60 -3.18
CA PRO A 99 -9.85 -8.83 -3.51
C PRO A 99 -8.47 -8.60 -4.11
N HIS A 100 -8.32 -7.47 -4.82
CA HIS A 100 -7.11 -7.13 -5.56
C HIS A 100 -6.14 -6.26 -4.76
N ALA A 101 -6.56 -5.71 -3.61
CA ALA A 101 -5.74 -4.83 -2.81
C ALA A 101 -4.65 -5.58 -2.01
N HIS A 102 -3.58 -4.85 -1.76
CA HIS A 102 -2.58 -5.19 -0.76
C HIS A 102 -3.03 -4.60 0.58
N TYR A 103 -3.19 -5.43 1.60
CA TYR A 103 -3.52 -5.00 2.96
C TYR A 103 -2.22 -4.77 3.72
N VAL A 104 -1.83 -3.52 3.91
CA VAL A 104 -0.60 -3.15 4.61
C VAL A 104 -0.92 -2.74 6.03
N ILE A 105 -0.26 -3.38 6.99
CA ILE A 105 -0.43 -3.06 8.41
C ILE A 105 0.85 -2.44 8.91
N VAL A 106 0.70 -1.33 9.61
CA VAL A 106 1.80 -0.60 10.24
C VAL A 106 1.70 -0.75 11.76
N SER A 107 2.65 -1.44 12.39
CA SER A 107 2.75 -1.38 13.85
C SER A 107 3.47 -0.10 14.27
N THR A 108 2.90 0.60 15.24
CA THR A 108 3.56 1.73 15.93
C THR A 108 4.08 1.33 17.31
N ASP A 109 3.97 0.05 17.68
CA ASP A 109 4.54 -0.48 18.90
C ASP A 109 6.07 -0.52 18.77
N ALA A 110 6.77 0.13 19.70
CA ALA A 110 8.23 0.17 19.74
C ALA A 110 8.87 -1.22 19.97
N ALA A 111 8.11 -2.19 20.48
CA ALA A 111 8.54 -3.57 20.65
C ALA A 111 8.42 -4.41 19.36
N CYS A 112 7.73 -3.91 18.32
CA CYS A 112 7.54 -4.66 17.08
C CYS A 112 8.82 -4.64 16.23
N GLU A 113 9.35 -5.82 15.90
CA GLU A 113 10.57 -5.95 15.09
C GLU A 113 10.36 -5.52 13.63
N GLN A 114 9.16 -5.78 13.08
CA GLN A 114 8.82 -5.48 11.71
C GLN A 114 7.58 -4.60 11.64
N ALA A 115 7.82 -3.29 11.65
CA ALA A 115 6.78 -2.28 11.73
C ALA A 115 5.85 -2.23 10.51
N VAL A 116 6.24 -2.74 9.33
CA VAL A 116 5.40 -2.71 8.12
C VAL A 116 5.36 -4.09 7.48
N ARG A 117 4.15 -4.62 7.31
CA ARG A 117 3.90 -5.94 6.71
C ARG A 117 2.74 -5.86 5.73
N SER A 118 2.71 -6.74 4.74
CA SER A 118 1.72 -6.73 3.67
C SER A 118 1.08 -8.10 3.50
N PHE A 119 -0.23 -8.11 3.28
CA PHE A 119 -1.04 -9.30 3.20
C PHE A 119 -2.00 -9.25 2.01
N ARG A 120 -2.22 -10.42 1.40
CA ARG A 120 -3.36 -10.69 0.54
C ARG A 120 -4.44 -11.33 1.38
N ILE A 121 -5.63 -10.73 1.38
CA ILE A 121 -6.79 -11.25 2.09
C ILE A 121 -7.89 -11.52 1.07
N PHE A 122 -8.32 -12.77 0.96
CA PHE A 122 -9.38 -13.18 0.05
C PHE A 122 -10.19 -14.33 0.66
N GLU A 123 -11.50 -14.17 0.74
CA GLU A 123 -12.43 -15.17 1.32
C GLU A 123 -11.96 -15.70 2.70
N GLY A 124 -11.47 -14.80 3.55
CA GLY A 124 -10.95 -15.13 4.89
C GLY A 124 -9.57 -15.79 4.92
N CYS A 125 -8.98 -16.08 3.76
CA CYS A 125 -7.62 -16.59 3.66
C CYS A 125 -6.62 -15.43 3.70
N VAL A 126 -5.62 -15.54 4.58
CA VAL A 126 -4.55 -14.55 4.74
C VAL A 126 -3.26 -15.14 4.24
N VAL A 127 -2.62 -14.44 3.30
CA VAL A 127 -1.29 -14.79 2.80
C VAL A 127 -0.40 -13.56 2.95
N GLU A 128 0.62 -13.67 3.78
CA GLU A 128 1.66 -12.64 3.87
C GLU A 128 2.48 -12.61 2.58
N GLU A 129 2.82 -11.40 2.13
CA GLU A 129 3.68 -11.20 0.97
C GLU A 129 4.82 -10.24 1.28
N SER A 130 5.95 -10.45 0.60
CA SER A 130 7.10 -9.56 0.75
C SER A 130 6.80 -8.17 0.17
N ILE A 131 7.37 -7.15 0.82
CA ILE A 131 7.39 -5.77 0.34
C ILE A 131 8.76 -5.50 -0.29
N ARG A 132 8.77 -4.94 -1.49
CA ARG A 132 9.96 -4.42 -2.15
C ARG A 132 9.80 -2.92 -2.38
N THR A 133 10.67 -2.13 -1.76
CA THR A 133 10.72 -0.69 -2.00
C THR A 133 11.54 -0.36 -3.24
N VAL A 134 11.11 0.68 -3.96
CA VAL A 134 11.82 1.24 -5.13
C VAL A 134 11.79 2.76 -5.07
N ASP A 135 12.80 3.44 -5.60
CA ASP A 135 12.80 4.92 -5.66
C ASP A 135 11.95 5.44 -6.83
N HIS A 136 11.81 4.63 -7.89
CA HIS A 136 11.00 4.94 -9.07
C HIS A 136 10.56 3.64 -9.74
N TYR A 137 9.41 3.67 -10.43
CA TYR A 137 8.99 2.57 -11.27
C TYR A 137 9.72 2.62 -12.61
N VAL A 138 10.43 1.55 -12.95
CA VAL A 138 11.05 1.42 -14.28
C VAL A 138 9.94 1.18 -15.32
N PRO A 139 9.86 1.99 -16.39
CA PRO A 139 8.91 1.75 -17.46
C PRO A 139 9.20 0.40 -18.13
N PRO A 140 8.17 -0.34 -18.59
CA PRO A 140 8.32 -1.66 -19.20
C PRO A 140 9.10 -1.71 -20.54
N HIS A 141 9.77 -0.63 -20.95
CA HIS A 141 10.52 -0.53 -22.22
C HIS A 141 11.97 -0.05 -22.10
N SER A 142 12.53 0.09 -20.89
CA SER A 142 13.97 0.39 -20.75
C SER A 142 14.81 -0.89 -20.75
N ILE A 143 14.77 -1.66 -21.83
CA ILE A 143 15.84 -2.60 -22.16
C ILE A 143 16.68 -1.87 -23.21
N ALA A 144 17.84 -1.35 -22.81
CA ALA A 144 18.77 -0.74 -23.75
C ALA A 144 19.18 -1.79 -24.80
N SER A 145 18.97 -1.48 -26.08
CA SER A 145 19.45 -2.29 -27.20
C SER A 145 20.97 -2.50 -27.07
N PRO A 146 21.50 -3.71 -27.30
CA PRO A 146 22.95 -3.91 -27.31
C PRO A 146 23.56 -3.09 -28.44
N THR A 147 24.59 -2.32 -28.11
CA THR A 147 25.35 -1.49 -29.05
C THR A 147 25.91 -2.36 -30.19
N PRO A 148 25.74 -2.01 -31.48
CA PRO A 148 26.36 -2.76 -32.55
C PRO A 148 27.89 -2.59 -32.46
N THR A 149 28.61 -3.71 -32.47
CA THR A 149 30.07 -3.77 -32.52
C THR A 149 30.55 -3.16 -33.85
N PRO A 150 31.60 -2.32 -33.89
CA PRO A 150 32.07 -1.79 -35.16
C PRO A 150 32.68 -2.93 -35.99
N GLU A 151 32.10 -3.18 -37.16
CA GLU A 151 32.73 -4.01 -38.19
C GLU A 151 34.05 -3.34 -38.61
N LYS A 152 35.12 -4.12 -38.47
CA LYS A 152 36.46 -3.74 -38.86
C LYS A 152 36.57 -3.89 -40.38
N GLU A 153 36.31 -2.82 -41.12
CA GLU A 153 36.80 -2.70 -42.50
C GLU A 153 38.34 -2.55 -42.51
N MET A 154 38.92 -2.94 -43.65
CA MET A 154 40.35 -2.88 -44.03
C MET A 154 41.21 -4.04 -43.48
N SER A 155 41.86 -4.87 -44.30
CA SER A 155 42.33 -4.71 -45.68
C SER A 155 42.65 -6.07 -46.30
#